data_AF-A0A812U073-F1
#
_entry.id   AF-A0A812U073-F1
#
_cell.length_a   1.000
_cell.length_b   1.000
_cell.length_c   1.000
_cell.angle_alpha   90.00
_cell.angle_beta   90.00
_cell.angle_gamma   90.00
#
_symmetry.space_group_name_H-M   'P 1'
#
loop_
_entity.id
_entity.type
_entity.pdbx_description
1 polymer ?
#
loop_
_entity_poly.entity_id
_entity_poly.type
_entity_poly.pdbx_seq_one_letter_code
_entity_poly.pdbx_strand_id
1 'polypeptide(L)'
;MDVASKVSLHVKIAARVSHAGWAQGHHHRQSHTASAKISAHLHRSSGPRSTGEQQHKALSRMGRSRKEKRVLKVIKEDASKSAKGLSGKYVPKRSQRGEGLKFPLEIYQQIGSCKPGTLIKYAPNPKTKGSKSFSRYAKYEKSKTIGESIKNGTKVADLLWELQRGYLKILGSERSEKAEVAAIGQKAFDEASYKLSAFNGPRGIAFDIRDERAAAQHRLDEEWRTKKLQKCERVARELKLQPESTEQIEAMHIHEDRDLRFERRVCDAWCQRQIQKAEKEKRKVTHKDVEEALSLWGFGQNAGRLNVLQKGQKYAYSDTLGCIRRLSRGIGVTEVTKRYPNFGRLLCRWLKDNLPNEVKGKFVCSAINLNANYGAVLHRDGNNEGPSIIRAFGNFKGGALRYWPKDRKPAKGKAAVRPKLETLHRKDSKTFDIYRRTLVFDGTRGHSVEPFQGVRYSVVFFTCMGYGKCSKTDTAALKKWGFPWPSPPKMKELKKLAFSGDA
;
A
#
# COMPACT_ATOMS: atom_id res chain seq x y z
N MET A 1 24.55 -56.32 33.27
CA MET A 1 23.20 -55.96 32.80
C MET A 1 23.41 -54.92 31.69
N ASP A 2 23.97 -55.27 30.52
CA ASP A 2 23.44 -56.17 29.46
C ASP A 2 22.14 -55.55 28.87
N VAL A 3 21.90 -55.27 27.58
CA VAL A 3 22.43 -55.66 26.24
C VAL A 3 21.95 -54.56 25.25
N ALA A 4 22.79 -53.85 24.48
CA ALA A 4 23.16 -54.02 23.06
C ALA A 4 22.05 -54.22 21.99
N SER A 5 22.06 -53.37 20.94
CA SER A 5 21.91 -53.68 19.49
C SER A 5 21.84 -52.33 18.74
N LYS A 6 22.84 -51.79 18.01
CA LYS A 6 23.62 -52.27 16.84
C LYS A 6 22.77 -52.78 15.69
N VAL A 7 22.64 -51.95 14.65
CA VAL A 7 22.77 -52.38 13.23
C VAL A 7 23.63 -51.35 12.50
N SER A 8 24.66 -51.87 11.84
CA SER A 8 25.60 -51.20 10.93
C SER A 8 25.52 -51.92 9.58
N LEU A 9 26.34 -51.49 8.62
CA LEU A 9 26.60 -51.98 7.25
C LEU A 9 25.79 -51.29 6.13
N HIS A 10 26.35 -50.89 4.98
CA HIS A 10 27.72 -50.97 4.47
C HIS A 10 27.94 -49.93 3.35
N VAL A 11 29.21 -49.53 3.20
CA VAL A 11 29.77 -48.69 2.14
C VAL A 11 29.97 -49.54 0.86
N LYS A 12 29.74 -48.94 -0.32
CA LYS A 12 30.48 -49.31 -1.54
C LYS A 12 30.92 -48.05 -2.29
N ILE A 13 32.24 -47.94 -2.39
CA ILE A 13 33.00 -47.03 -3.26
C ILE A 13 32.98 -47.61 -4.67
N ALA A 14 32.81 -46.76 -5.69
CA ALA A 14 33.32 -47.03 -7.03
C ALA A 14 33.68 -45.69 -7.70
N ALA A 15 34.98 -45.42 -7.79
CA ALA A 15 35.55 -44.47 -8.71
C ALA A 15 35.50 -45.03 -10.14
N ARG A 16 35.21 -44.19 -11.13
CA ARG A 16 35.63 -44.43 -12.51
C ARG A 16 36.05 -43.12 -13.15
N VAL A 17 37.36 -43.01 -13.34
CA VAL A 17 38.04 -42.13 -14.29
C VAL A 17 37.96 -42.79 -15.66
N SER A 18 37.67 -42.03 -16.70
CA SER A 18 38.10 -42.35 -18.07
C SER A 18 38.40 -41.05 -18.83
N HIS A 19 39.67 -40.95 -19.24
CA HIS A 19 40.21 -40.02 -20.22
C HIS A 19 39.83 -40.42 -21.66
N ALA A 20 40.29 -39.57 -22.60
CA ALA A 20 40.26 -39.63 -24.07
C ALA A 20 39.02 -38.99 -24.70
N GLY A 21 39.12 -38.08 -25.67
CA GLY A 21 40.26 -37.54 -26.40
C GLY A 21 39.74 -36.80 -27.64
N TRP A 22 40.42 -35.70 -27.98
CA TRP A 22 40.75 -35.17 -29.32
C TRP A 22 39.76 -35.35 -30.49
N ALA A 23 39.36 -34.22 -31.10
CA ALA A 23 39.73 -33.90 -32.49
C ALA A 23 39.27 -32.48 -32.91
N GLN A 24 40.20 -31.79 -33.57
CA GLN A 24 40.06 -30.53 -34.31
C GLN A 24 39.45 -30.74 -35.71
N GLY A 25 39.06 -29.65 -36.38
CA GLY A 25 38.85 -29.59 -37.85
C GLY A 25 37.68 -28.67 -38.23
N HIS A 26 37.85 -27.34 -38.40
CA HIS A 26 38.35 -26.59 -39.57
C HIS A 26 37.51 -26.62 -40.86
N HIS A 27 37.25 -25.41 -41.38
CA HIS A 27 36.88 -25.00 -42.76
C HIS A 27 35.48 -25.41 -43.27
N HIS A 28 34.77 -24.66 -44.12
CA HIS A 28 34.99 -23.44 -44.90
C HIS A 28 33.59 -22.82 -45.21
N ARG A 29 33.44 -21.49 -45.40
CA ARG A 29 33.07 -20.82 -46.69
C ARG A 29 32.01 -21.55 -47.54
N GLN A 30 31.01 -20.94 -48.17
CA GLN A 30 30.83 -19.56 -48.64
C GLN A 30 29.36 -19.37 -49.13
N SER A 31 28.91 -18.11 -49.10
CA SER A 31 28.02 -17.39 -50.03
C SER A 31 27.01 -18.12 -50.94
N HIS A 32 25.79 -17.57 -51.02
CA HIS A 32 25.22 -16.87 -52.20
C HIS A 32 23.72 -16.60 -51.97
N THR A 33 23.32 -15.35 -51.73
CA THR A 33 22.68 -14.40 -52.67
C THR A 33 21.28 -14.77 -53.16
N ALA A 34 20.27 -13.99 -52.77
CA ALA A 34 19.21 -13.54 -53.68
C ALA A 34 18.50 -12.31 -53.08
N SER A 35 18.55 -11.22 -53.86
CA SER A 35 17.89 -9.93 -53.67
C SER A 35 16.37 -10.00 -53.85
N ALA A 36 15.64 -9.11 -53.17
CA ALA A 36 14.55 -8.36 -53.78
C ALA A 36 14.38 -6.99 -53.08
N LYS A 37 14.44 -5.94 -53.90
CA LYS A 37 14.25 -4.50 -53.59
C LYS A 37 12.77 -4.25 -53.19
N ILE A 38 12.39 -3.18 -52.49
CA ILE A 38 12.18 -1.82 -53.05
C ILE A 38 11.96 -0.78 -51.91
N SER A 39 12.66 0.35 -52.06
CA SER A 39 12.41 1.77 -51.69
C SER A 39 11.67 2.19 -50.42
N ALA A 40 12.27 3.10 -49.64
CA ALA A 40 12.09 4.55 -49.85
C ALA A 40 12.94 5.42 -48.89
N HIS A 41 13.72 6.32 -49.49
CA HIS A 41 14.07 7.70 -49.08
C HIS A 41 14.25 8.05 -47.59
N LEU A 42 15.48 8.40 -47.20
CA LEU A 42 15.77 9.60 -46.39
C LEU A 42 17.25 10.00 -46.51
N HIS A 43 17.47 11.30 -46.65
CA HIS A 43 18.74 11.97 -46.92
C HIS A 43 19.80 11.77 -45.83
N ARG A 44 21.06 11.69 -46.29
CA ARG A 44 22.30 11.76 -45.51
C ARG A 44 22.52 13.18 -44.96
N SER A 45 23.03 13.28 -43.74
CA SER A 45 24.25 14.03 -43.47
C SER A 45 25.01 13.43 -42.29
N SER A 46 26.33 13.43 -42.43
CA SER A 46 27.33 12.67 -41.67
C SER A 46 28.16 13.59 -40.78
N GLY A 47 28.44 13.18 -39.53
CA GLY A 47 29.40 13.85 -38.62
C GLY A 47 29.47 13.16 -37.24
N PRO A 48 30.59 13.23 -36.50
CA PRO A 48 31.30 12.01 -36.08
C PRO A 48 31.01 11.51 -34.65
N ARG A 49 31.36 10.23 -34.44
CA ARG A 49 31.44 9.56 -33.14
C ARG A 49 32.55 10.20 -32.27
N SER A 50 32.22 10.59 -31.04
CA SER A 50 33.22 10.84 -29.99
C SER A 50 32.81 10.14 -28.69
N THR A 51 33.83 9.70 -27.96
CA THR A 51 33.79 8.79 -26.81
C THR A 51 33.40 9.50 -25.50
N GLY A 52 32.71 8.77 -24.62
CA GLY A 52 32.02 9.27 -23.41
C GLY A 52 32.87 9.80 -22.25
N GLU A 53 34.11 10.22 -22.49
CA GLU A 53 35.04 10.65 -21.42
C GLU A 53 35.31 12.16 -21.38
N GLN A 54 34.91 12.92 -22.39
CA GLN A 54 35.11 14.38 -22.43
C GLN A 54 33.94 15.22 -21.89
N GLN A 55 32.77 14.62 -21.59
CA GLN A 55 31.64 15.36 -21.01
C GLN A 55 31.71 15.57 -19.49
N HIS A 56 32.61 14.87 -18.77
CA HIS A 56 32.66 14.95 -17.31
C HIS A 56 33.55 16.07 -16.74
N LYS A 57 34.43 16.69 -17.54
CA LYS A 57 35.28 17.81 -17.07
C LYS A 57 34.69 19.20 -17.30
N ALA A 58 33.73 19.36 -18.22
CA ALA A 58 33.12 20.66 -18.52
C ALA A 58 32.04 21.12 -17.51
N LEU A 59 31.46 20.21 -16.72
CA LEU A 59 30.43 20.54 -15.73
C LEU A 59 30.97 20.98 -14.36
N SER A 60 32.29 20.93 -14.13
CA SER A 60 32.90 21.29 -12.84
C SER A 60 33.30 22.78 -12.70
N ARG A 61 33.11 23.60 -13.73
CA ARG A 61 33.56 25.00 -13.77
C ARG A 61 32.46 26.05 -13.96
N MET A 62 31.19 25.72 -13.72
CA MET A 62 30.13 26.73 -13.62
C MET A 62 29.96 27.17 -12.16
N GLY A 63 30.36 28.40 -11.86
CA GLY A 63 30.17 29.01 -10.54
C GLY A 63 28.68 29.07 -10.17
N ARG A 64 28.34 28.63 -8.96
CA ARG A 64 26.96 28.68 -8.44
C ARG A 64 26.40 30.10 -8.47
N SER A 65 25.13 30.21 -8.84
CA SER A 65 24.42 31.49 -8.93
C SER A 65 24.35 32.20 -7.57
N ARG A 66 24.23 33.53 -7.58
CA ARG A 66 24.04 34.33 -6.35
C ARG A 66 22.81 33.88 -5.54
N LYS A 67 21.78 33.34 -6.21
CA LYS A 67 20.55 32.82 -5.58
C LYS A 67 20.81 31.53 -4.80
N GLU A 68 21.57 30.59 -5.36
CA GLU A 68 21.94 29.32 -4.69
C GLU A 68 22.88 29.54 -3.50
N LYS A 69 23.83 30.48 -3.62
CA LYS A 69 24.70 30.85 -2.50
C LYS A 69 23.91 31.49 -1.35
N ARG A 70 22.87 32.27 -1.64
CA ARG A 70 21.97 32.88 -0.65
C ARG A 70 21.10 31.83 0.05
N VAL A 71 20.57 30.86 -0.68
CA VAL A 71 19.80 29.72 -0.12
C VAL A 71 20.67 28.87 0.82
N LEU A 72 21.91 28.56 0.43
CA LEU A 72 22.84 27.81 1.29
C LEU A 72 23.25 28.58 2.55
N LYS A 73 23.32 29.91 2.49
CA LYS A 73 23.60 30.76 3.66
C LYS A 73 22.44 30.72 4.66
N VAL A 74 21.20 30.84 4.19
CA VAL A 74 20.00 30.74 5.03
C VAL A 74 19.87 29.36 5.68
N ILE A 75 20.13 28.27 4.93
CA ILE A 75 20.11 26.90 5.47
C ILE A 75 21.14 26.71 6.60
N LYS A 76 22.33 27.31 6.49
CA LYS A 76 23.36 27.23 7.53
C LYS A 76 23.02 28.06 8.76
N GLU A 77 22.43 29.23 8.58
CA GLU A 77 22.01 30.10 9.68
C GLU A 77 20.85 29.48 10.49
N ASP A 78 19.88 28.85 9.84
CA ASP A 78 18.77 28.15 10.51
C ASP A 78 19.21 26.86 11.23
N ALA A 79 20.17 26.12 10.64
CA ALA A 79 20.77 24.96 11.31
C ALA A 79 21.50 25.34 12.61
N SER A 80 22.14 26.52 12.64
CA SER A 80 22.83 27.02 13.83
C SER A 80 21.87 27.45 14.96
N LYS A 81 20.67 27.93 14.62
CA LYS A 81 19.63 28.34 15.59
C LYS A 81 18.92 27.14 16.22
N SER A 82 18.70 26.08 15.45
CA SER A 82 18.02 24.85 15.93
C SER A 82 18.88 24.02 16.90
N ALA A 83 20.20 24.18 16.90
CA ALA A 83 21.12 23.47 17.78
C ALA A 83 21.11 23.98 19.24
N LYS A 84 20.63 25.21 19.51
CA LYS A 84 20.68 25.84 20.84
C LYS A 84 19.42 25.69 21.69
N GLY A 85 18.40 24.96 21.23
CA GLY A 85 17.05 25.00 21.85
C GLY A 85 16.39 23.67 22.20
N LEU A 86 17.13 22.59 22.50
CA LEU A 86 16.55 21.27 22.76
C LEU A 86 16.89 20.71 24.15
N SER A 87 16.38 21.36 25.20
CA SER A 87 16.23 20.77 26.55
C SER A 87 14.79 20.72 27.05
N GLY A 88 13.79 20.99 26.20
CA GLY A 88 12.37 20.93 26.55
C GLY A 88 11.64 19.80 25.82
N LYS A 89 10.78 19.06 26.55
CA LYS A 89 9.83 18.07 26.01
C LYS A 89 9.06 18.64 24.82
N TYR A 90 9.51 18.38 23.60
CA TYR A 90 8.81 18.80 22.39
C TYR A 90 7.70 17.78 22.09
N VAL A 91 6.52 18.03 22.65
CA VAL A 91 5.26 17.50 22.10
C VAL A 91 4.74 18.56 21.13
N PRO A 92 4.93 18.42 19.81
CA PRO A 92 4.18 19.23 18.87
C PRO A 92 2.73 18.79 18.92
N LYS A 93 1.87 19.60 19.55
CA LYS A 93 0.43 19.54 19.32
C LYS A 93 0.20 19.72 17.82
N ARG A 94 -0.39 18.69 17.21
CA ARG A 94 -0.68 18.53 15.78
C ARG A 94 -1.42 19.74 15.23
N SER A 95 -0.94 20.35 14.14
CA SER A 95 -1.82 21.00 13.17
C SER A 95 -1.22 21.10 11.76
N GLN A 96 -1.97 20.58 10.78
CA GLN A 96 -2.30 21.12 9.44
C GLN A 96 -2.08 20.15 8.25
N ARG A 97 -3.21 19.84 7.60
CA ARG A 97 -3.46 19.20 6.30
C ARG A 97 -2.83 17.82 6.03
N GLY A 98 -3.71 16.82 5.93
CA GLY A 98 -3.39 15.48 5.39
C GLY A 98 -3.59 14.34 6.38
N GLU A 99 -3.58 14.64 7.67
CA GLU A 99 -3.54 13.64 8.74
C GLU A 99 -4.92 13.48 9.43
N GLY A 100 -5.77 12.61 8.90
CA GLY A 100 -7.04 12.25 9.53
C GLY A 100 -8.11 13.34 9.53
N LEU A 101 -9.18 13.12 10.30
CA LEU A 101 -10.27 14.08 10.47
C LEU A 101 -9.71 15.40 11.02
N LYS A 102 -10.02 16.53 10.35
CA LYS A 102 -9.51 17.88 10.71
C LYS A 102 -9.93 18.34 12.13
N PHE A 103 -10.93 17.68 12.69
CA PHE A 103 -11.59 17.92 13.96
C PHE A 103 -11.71 16.58 14.71
N PRO A 104 -11.88 16.57 16.04
CA PRO A 104 -12.18 15.35 16.78
C PRO A 104 -13.37 14.59 16.18
N LEU A 105 -13.36 13.26 16.25
CA LEU A 105 -14.40 12.42 15.66
C LEU A 105 -15.78 12.77 16.20
N GLU A 106 -15.85 13.13 17.48
CA GLU A 106 -17.08 13.50 18.18
C GLU A 106 -17.73 14.73 17.54
N ILE A 107 -16.93 15.70 17.06
CA ILE A 107 -17.41 16.89 16.35
C ILE A 107 -18.03 16.50 14.99
N TYR A 108 -17.36 15.59 14.28
CA TYR A 108 -17.86 15.03 13.03
C TYR A 108 -19.14 14.20 13.24
N GLN A 109 -19.23 13.43 14.33
CA GLN A 109 -20.40 12.65 14.70
C GLN A 109 -21.59 13.55 15.04
N GLN A 110 -21.39 14.59 15.84
CA GLN A 110 -22.45 15.52 16.24
C GLN A 110 -23.00 16.31 15.05
N ILE A 111 -22.16 16.83 14.14
CA ILE A 111 -22.67 17.50 12.94
C ILE A 111 -23.25 16.47 11.95
N GLY A 112 -22.64 15.30 11.80
CA GLY A 112 -23.10 14.26 10.87
C GLY A 112 -24.40 13.57 11.29
N SER A 113 -24.78 13.64 12.56
CA SER A 113 -26.11 13.22 13.05
C SER A 113 -27.19 14.26 12.81
N CYS A 114 -26.82 15.52 12.52
CA CYS A 114 -27.80 16.57 12.26
C CYS A 114 -28.56 16.34 10.95
N LYS A 115 -29.81 16.80 10.94
CA LYS A 115 -30.69 16.98 9.78
C LYS A 115 -30.90 18.49 9.56
N PRO A 116 -31.46 18.92 8.42
CA PRO A 116 -31.78 20.34 8.22
C PRO A 116 -32.60 20.94 9.37
N GLY A 117 -33.59 20.20 9.90
CA GLY A 117 -34.43 20.66 11.01
C GLY A 117 -33.77 20.64 12.39
N THR A 118 -32.53 20.15 12.56
CA THR A 118 -31.89 20.10 13.88
C THR A 118 -31.71 21.50 14.46
N LEU A 119 -32.21 21.71 15.69
CA LEU A 119 -32.20 23.01 16.35
C LEU A 119 -30.80 23.36 16.86
N ILE A 120 -30.41 24.60 16.60
CA ILE A 120 -29.09 25.13 16.95
C ILE A 120 -29.18 26.53 17.55
N LYS A 121 -28.11 26.92 18.23
CA LYS A 121 -27.90 28.29 18.70
C LYS A 121 -26.45 28.70 18.48
N TYR A 122 -26.23 29.81 17.79
CA TYR A 122 -24.92 30.43 17.69
C TYR A 122 -24.66 31.39 18.85
N ALA A 123 -23.40 31.52 19.23
CA ALA A 123 -22.92 32.58 20.10
C ALA A 123 -22.84 33.92 19.34
N PRO A 124 -22.80 35.07 20.04
CA PRO A 124 -22.50 36.36 19.42
C PRO A 124 -21.21 36.30 18.59
N ASN A 125 -21.17 37.00 17.45
CA ASN A 125 -20.09 36.90 16.46
C ASN A 125 -18.69 37.05 17.08
N PRO A 126 -17.92 35.94 17.19
CA PRO A 126 -16.61 35.96 17.83
C PRO A 126 -15.48 36.28 16.85
N LYS A 127 -15.81 36.60 15.58
CA LYS A 127 -14.82 36.79 14.52
C LYS A 127 -14.26 38.21 14.53
N THR A 128 -13.05 38.39 14.01
CA THR A 128 -12.42 39.70 13.88
C THR A 128 -13.17 40.59 12.89
N LYS A 129 -13.61 41.78 13.33
CA LYS A 129 -14.26 42.78 12.47
C LYS A 129 -13.42 43.05 11.21
N GLY A 130 -14.08 43.18 10.06
CA GLY A 130 -13.43 43.37 8.75
C GLY A 130 -12.94 42.09 8.06
N SER A 131 -12.95 40.93 8.73
CA SER A 131 -12.58 39.66 8.10
C SER A 131 -13.71 39.05 7.27
N LYS A 132 -13.36 38.24 6.25
CA LYS A 132 -14.35 37.49 5.45
C LYS A 132 -15.20 36.52 6.28
N SER A 133 -14.67 36.00 7.39
CA SER A 133 -15.41 35.13 8.31
C SER A 133 -16.40 35.93 9.17
N PHE A 134 -16.06 37.15 9.58
CA PHE A 134 -16.96 38.04 10.30
C PHE A 134 -18.21 38.37 9.49
N SER A 135 -18.03 38.82 8.24
CA SER A 135 -19.17 39.13 7.35
C SER A 135 -20.01 37.91 7.01
N ARG A 136 -19.43 36.69 7.02
CA ARG A 136 -20.19 35.45 6.79
C ARG A 136 -20.95 35.02 8.03
N TYR A 137 -20.31 35.04 9.21
CA TYR A 137 -20.92 34.67 10.48
C TYR A 137 -22.13 35.53 10.81
N ALA A 138 -22.05 36.84 10.57
CA ALA A 138 -23.16 37.77 10.78
C ALA A 138 -24.45 37.40 10.01
N LYS A 139 -24.33 36.68 8.89
CA LYS A 139 -25.50 36.25 8.09
C LYS A 139 -26.24 35.09 8.72
N TYR A 140 -25.52 34.17 9.38
CA TYR A 140 -26.09 32.93 9.91
C TYR A 140 -26.17 32.88 11.45
N GLU A 141 -25.64 33.88 12.17
CA GLU A 141 -25.62 33.89 13.64
C GLU A 141 -27.03 33.83 14.27
N LYS A 142 -28.06 34.24 13.54
CA LYS A 142 -29.46 34.24 14.00
C LYS A 142 -30.24 32.99 13.57
N SER A 143 -29.62 32.08 12.83
CA SER A 143 -30.27 30.86 12.36
C SER A 143 -30.61 29.93 13.52
N LYS A 144 -31.83 29.37 13.50
CA LYS A 144 -32.38 28.49 14.55
C LYS A 144 -32.22 27.02 14.21
N THR A 145 -32.02 26.69 12.95
CA THR A 145 -31.80 25.32 12.46
C THR A 145 -30.54 25.22 11.61
N ILE A 146 -30.02 24.00 11.45
CA ILE A 146 -28.91 23.73 10.53
C ILE A 146 -29.28 24.12 9.09
N GLY A 147 -30.53 23.86 8.67
CA GLY A 147 -31.05 24.22 7.36
C GLY A 147 -31.06 25.72 7.13
N GLU A 148 -31.58 26.51 8.08
CA GLU A 148 -31.55 27.97 8.06
C GLU A 148 -30.11 28.50 8.01
N SER A 149 -29.20 27.91 8.77
CA SER A 149 -27.78 28.31 8.80
C SER A 149 -27.10 28.11 7.45
N ILE A 150 -27.33 26.95 6.82
CA ILE A 150 -26.79 26.64 5.49
C ILE A 150 -27.39 27.57 4.43
N LYS A 151 -28.71 27.83 4.47
CA LYS A 151 -29.40 28.79 3.59
C LYS A 151 -28.77 30.19 3.71
N ASN A 152 -28.39 30.59 4.92
CA ASN A 152 -27.76 31.88 5.20
C ASN A 152 -26.24 31.92 4.91
N GLY A 153 -25.70 30.85 4.32
CA GLY A 153 -24.35 30.83 3.77
C GLY A 153 -23.29 30.14 4.64
N THR A 154 -23.68 29.45 5.71
CA THR A 154 -22.77 28.60 6.48
C THR A 154 -22.18 27.49 5.60
N LYS A 155 -20.86 27.31 5.66
CA LYS A 155 -20.21 26.15 5.06
C LYS A 155 -20.20 24.97 6.02
N VAL A 156 -20.17 23.76 5.49
CA VAL A 156 -19.99 22.53 6.27
C VAL A 156 -18.75 22.59 7.19
N ALA A 157 -17.66 23.17 6.68
CA ALA A 157 -16.46 23.38 7.49
C ALA A 157 -16.67 24.43 8.61
N ASP A 158 -17.51 25.44 8.39
CA ASP A 158 -17.83 26.42 9.42
C ASP A 158 -18.61 25.73 10.56
N LEU A 159 -19.58 24.86 10.28
CA LEU A 159 -20.30 24.08 11.31
C LEU A 159 -19.34 23.33 12.26
N LEU A 160 -18.35 22.63 11.70
CA LEU A 160 -17.34 21.90 12.47
C LEU A 160 -16.46 22.85 13.30
N TRP A 161 -16.03 23.97 12.70
CA TRP A 161 -15.20 24.97 13.36
C TRP A 161 -15.93 25.65 14.53
N GLU A 162 -17.19 26.04 14.32
CA GLU A 162 -18.01 26.71 15.32
C GLU A 162 -18.38 25.75 16.46
N LEU A 163 -18.72 24.50 16.16
CA LEU A 163 -19.03 23.50 17.19
C LEU A 163 -17.80 23.18 18.06
N GLN A 164 -16.64 22.96 17.44
CA GLN A 164 -15.39 22.68 18.18
C GLN A 164 -15.01 23.84 19.13
N ARG A 165 -15.33 25.08 18.77
CA ARG A 165 -15.03 26.28 19.59
C ARG A 165 -16.13 26.65 20.57
N GLY A 166 -17.23 25.90 20.60
CA GLY A 166 -18.38 26.21 21.45
C GLY A 166 -19.21 27.42 20.97
N TYR A 167 -18.97 27.90 19.75
CA TYR A 167 -19.71 29.00 19.14
C TYR A 167 -21.02 28.54 18.49
N LEU A 168 -21.17 27.24 18.26
CA LEU A 168 -22.41 26.58 17.84
C LEU A 168 -22.81 25.56 18.91
N LYS A 169 -24.06 25.62 19.38
CA LYS A 169 -24.67 24.61 20.26
C LYS A 169 -25.78 23.88 19.50
N ILE A 170 -25.79 22.55 19.60
CA ILE A 170 -26.89 21.70 19.14
C ILE A 170 -27.82 21.47 20.32
N LEU A 171 -29.12 21.74 20.16
CA LEU A 171 -30.08 21.77 21.28
C LEU A 171 -30.78 20.43 21.53
N GLY A 172 -30.43 19.37 20.79
CA GLY A 172 -30.93 18.00 21.00
C GLY A 172 -32.38 17.75 20.54
N SER A 173 -33.04 18.75 19.96
CA SER A 173 -34.39 18.64 19.37
C SER A 173 -34.37 19.03 17.89
N GLU A 174 -35.38 18.59 17.14
CA GLU A 174 -35.49 18.80 15.69
C GLU A 174 -36.87 19.33 15.31
N ARG A 175 -36.90 20.32 14.42
CA ARG A 175 -38.13 20.72 13.71
C ARG A 175 -38.52 19.61 12.74
N SER A 176 -39.83 19.35 12.59
CA SER A 176 -40.31 18.39 11.59
C SER A 176 -39.92 18.81 10.18
N GLU A 177 -39.73 17.84 9.29
CA GLU A 177 -39.36 18.10 7.89
C GLU A 177 -40.34 19.04 7.20
N LYS A 178 -41.65 18.82 7.37
CA LYS A 178 -42.70 19.69 6.81
C LYS A 178 -42.56 21.15 7.28
N ALA A 179 -42.30 21.35 8.57
CA ALA A 179 -42.14 22.69 9.13
C ALA A 179 -40.80 23.33 8.73
N GLU A 180 -39.74 22.54 8.56
CA GLU A 180 -38.46 23.02 8.06
C GLU A 180 -38.57 23.44 6.59
N VAL A 181 -39.15 22.60 5.73
CA VAL A 181 -39.42 22.92 4.32
C VAL A 181 -40.27 24.18 4.19
N ALA A 182 -41.29 24.35 5.04
CA ALA A 182 -42.09 25.58 5.06
C ALA A 182 -41.26 26.82 5.42
N ALA A 183 -40.29 26.71 6.32
CA ALA A 183 -39.45 27.83 6.76
C ALA A 183 -38.35 28.20 5.76
N ILE A 184 -37.66 27.21 5.18
CA ILE A 184 -36.48 27.47 4.33
C ILE A 184 -36.74 27.30 2.83
N GLY A 185 -37.81 26.60 2.46
CA GLY A 185 -38.14 26.20 1.09
C GLY A 185 -37.48 24.87 0.70
N GLN A 186 -38.14 24.08 -0.15
CA GLN A 186 -37.68 22.75 -0.56
C GLN A 186 -36.26 22.76 -1.12
N LYS A 187 -35.93 23.71 -2.01
CA LYS A 187 -34.60 23.82 -2.61
C LYS A 187 -33.49 23.99 -1.56
N ALA A 188 -33.73 24.81 -0.54
CA ALA A 188 -32.75 25.04 0.53
C ALA A 188 -32.65 23.83 1.47
N PHE A 189 -33.78 23.13 1.69
CA PHE A 189 -33.82 21.88 2.43
C PHE A 189 -33.00 20.78 1.74
N ASP A 190 -33.17 20.62 0.43
CA ASP A 190 -32.42 19.65 -0.37
C ASP A 190 -30.93 19.99 -0.40
N GLU A 191 -30.58 21.27 -0.54
CA GLU A 191 -29.18 21.73 -0.49
C GLU A 191 -28.54 21.48 0.88
N ALA A 192 -29.26 21.74 1.97
CA ALA A 192 -28.81 21.45 3.33
C ALA A 192 -28.62 19.94 3.53
N SER A 193 -29.57 19.12 3.10
CA SER A 193 -29.50 17.67 3.14
C SER A 193 -28.30 17.14 2.35
N TYR A 194 -28.09 17.66 1.14
CA TYR A 194 -26.95 17.31 0.30
C TYR A 194 -25.61 17.69 0.94
N LYS A 195 -25.49 18.90 1.51
CA LYS A 195 -24.27 19.34 2.19
C LYS A 195 -23.98 18.51 3.45
N LEU A 196 -25.00 18.17 4.23
CA LEU A 196 -24.88 17.29 5.39
C LEU A 196 -24.54 15.85 4.97
N SER A 197 -24.98 15.41 3.78
CA SER A 197 -24.58 14.11 3.22
C SER A 197 -23.07 14.00 2.99
N ALA A 198 -22.30 15.09 3.02
CA ALA A 198 -20.84 15.01 3.01
C ALA A 198 -20.29 14.25 4.22
N PHE A 199 -21.01 14.22 5.34
CA PHE A 199 -20.66 13.39 6.51
C PHE A 199 -21.15 11.95 6.41
N ASN A 200 -22.06 11.68 5.47
CA ASN A 200 -22.58 10.36 5.19
C ASN A 200 -21.74 9.70 4.11
N GLY A 201 -21.11 8.57 4.44
CA GLY A 201 -20.44 7.80 3.40
C GLY A 201 -19.31 8.58 2.68
N PRO A 202 -19.08 8.33 1.38
CA PRO A 202 -17.75 8.42 0.74
C PRO A 202 -17.19 9.83 0.46
N ARG A 203 -17.73 10.91 1.06
CA ARG A 203 -17.33 12.31 0.74
C ARG A 203 -16.79 13.17 1.89
N GLY A 204 -16.65 12.65 3.12
CA GLY A 204 -16.15 13.46 4.24
C GLY A 204 -15.42 12.72 5.36
N ILE A 205 -16.08 11.77 6.02
CA ILE A 205 -15.48 10.91 7.06
C ILE A 205 -15.16 9.55 6.45
N ALA A 206 -14.15 8.83 6.92
CA ALA A 206 -13.67 7.62 6.25
C ALA A 206 -14.49 6.33 6.52
N PHE A 207 -15.60 6.43 7.24
CA PHE A 207 -16.55 5.35 7.52
C PHE A 207 -17.96 5.93 7.74
N ASP A 208 -18.99 5.09 7.83
CA ASP A 208 -20.32 5.52 8.23
C ASP A 208 -20.36 5.68 9.75
N ILE A 209 -20.42 6.92 10.23
CA ILE A 209 -20.45 7.24 11.66
C ILE A 209 -21.73 6.79 12.37
N ARG A 210 -22.80 6.46 11.62
CA ARG A 210 -24.08 5.99 12.15
C ARG A 210 -24.12 4.48 12.34
N ASP A 211 -23.16 3.75 11.74
CA ASP A 211 -22.99 2.32 11.92
C ASP A 211 -22.04 2.07 13.11
N GLU A 212 -22.59 1.56 14.22
CA GLU A 212 -21.81 1.26 15.43
C GLU A 212 -20.65 0.30 15.17
N ARG A 213 -20.79 -0.64 14.22
CA ARG A 213 -19.73 -1.58 13.86
C ARG A 213 -18.60 -0.86 13.14
N ALA A 214 -18.95 0.04 12.22
CA ALA A 214 -17.98 0.85 11.50
C ALA A 214 -17.25 1.82 12.45
N ALA A 215 -17.96 2.41 13.40
CA ALA A 215 -17.38 3.25 14.45
C ALA A 215 -16.44 2.47 15.40
N ALA A 216 -16.83 1.27 15.82
CA ALA A 216 -15.98 0.40 16.63
C ALA A 216 -14.70 -0.02 15.89
N GLN A 217 -14.81 -0.41 14.61
CA GLN A 217 -13.65 -0.75 13.78
C GLN A 217 -12.70 0.44 13.64
N HIS A 218 -13.23 1.65 13.45
CA HIS A 218 -12.39 2.83 13.34
C HIS A 218 -11.60 3.12 14.62
N ARG A 219 -12.20 2.95 15.80
CA ARG A 219 -11.48 3.09 17.08
C ARG A 219 -10.32 2.10 17.18
N LEU A 220 -10.55 0.84 16.80
CA LEU A 220 -9.50 -0.19 16.77
C LEU A 220 -8.38 0.19 15.79
N ASP A 221 -8.73 0.72 14.62
CA ASP A 221 -7.75 1.14 13.62
C ASP A 221 -6.90 2.32 14.13
N GLU A 222 -7.49 3.33 14.76
CA GLU A 222 -6.75 4.47 15.31
C GLU A 222 -5.88 4.07 16.51
N GLU A 223 -6.34 3.18 17.38
CA GLU A 223 -5.53 2.62 18.47
C GLU A 223 -4.33 1.83 17.91
N TRP A 224 -4.56 0.98 16.91
CA TRP A 224 -3.50 0.24 16.22
C TRP A 224 -2.48 1.17 15.57
N ARG A 225 -2.93 2.21 14.86
CA ARG A 225 -2.05 3.22 14.24
C ARG A 225 -1.23 3.98 15.28
N THR A 226 -1.85 4.39 16.38
CA THR A 226 -1.16 5.13 17.45
C THR A 226 -0.04 4.29 18.06
N LYS A 227 -0.34 3.02 18.41
CA LYS A 227 0.65 2.08 18.94
C LYS A 227 1.78 1.83 17.95
N LYS A 228 1.44 1.70 16.66
CA LYS A 228 2.41 1.50 15.60
C LYS A 228 3.33 2.70 15.40
N LEU A 229 2.79 3.93 15.41
CA LEU A 229 3.60 5.14 15.28
C LEU A 229 4.58 5.29 16.46
N GLN A 230 4.13 5.05 17.69
CA GLN A 230 4.99 5.04 18.88
C GLN A 230 6.12 4.00 18.75
N LYS A 231 5.81 2.82 18.22
CA LYS A 231 6.82 1.79 17.93
C LYS A 231 7.83 2.27 16.89
N CYS A 232 7.37 2.89 15.79
CA CYS A 232 8.24 3.45 14.77
C CYS A 232 9.13 4.57 15.31
N GLU A 233 8.63 5.44 16.19
CA GLU A 233 9.43 6.48 16.85
C GLU A 233 10.55 5.89 17.71
N ARG A 234 10.25 4.84 18.49
CA ARG A 234 11.27 4.16 19.29
C ARG A 234 12.35 3.55 18.39
N VAL A 235 11.94 2.82 17.35
CA VAL A 235 12.89 2.20 16.41
C VAL A 235 13.68 3.25 15.62
N ALA A 236 13.07 4.39 15.27
CA ALA A 236 13.77 5.49 14.62
C ALA A 236 14.91 6.05 15.49
N ARG A 237 14.70 6.20 16.80
CA ARG A 237 15.75 6.60 17.75
C ARG A 237 16.89 5.59 17.79
N GLU A 238 16.56 4.30 17.86
CA GLU A 238 17.54 3.20 17.83
C GLU A 238 18.36 3.18 16.52
N LEU A 239 17.73 3.54 15.40
CA LEU A 239 18.36 3.63 14.07
C LEU A 239 19.00 5.00 13.79
N LYS A 240 18.90 5.96 14.72
CA LYS A 240 19.34 7.35 14.54
C LYS A 240 18.76 8.01 13.28
N LEU A 241 17.51 7.66 12.95
CA LEU A 241 16.76 8.19 11.82
C LEU A 241 16.08 9.50 12.20
N GLN A 242 16.37 10.56 11.44
CA GLN A 242 15.73 11.86 11.64
C GLN A 242 14.38 11.92 10.89
N PRO A 243 13.31 12.41 11.55
CA PRO A 243 12.03 12.66 10.88
C PRO A 243 12.21 13.76 9.83
N GLU A 244 11.46 13.64 8.73
CA GLU A 244 11.37 14.71 7.73
C GLU A 244 10.17 15.60 8.06
N SER A 245 10.35 16.91 7.89
CA SER A 245 9.27 17.91 7.89
C SER A 245 8.42 17.79 6.63
N THR A 246 7.20 18.31 6.69
CA THR A 246 6.28 18.33 5.53
C THR A 246 6.89 19.09 4.36
N GLU A 247 7.56 20.20 4.62
CA GLU A 247 8.21 21.05 3.62
C GLU A 247 9.33 20.30 2.88
N GLN A 248 10.11 19.50 3.61
CA GLN A 248 11.14 18.64 3.01
C GLN A 248 10.51 17.58 2.09
N ILE A 249 9.39 16.98 2.51
CA ILE A 249 8.68 15.94 1.73
C ILE A 249 8.10 16.53 0.44
N GLU A 250 7.46 17.69 0.54
CA GLU A 250 6.89 18.40 -0.60
C GLU A 250 7.97 18.83 -1.60
N ALA A 251 9.12 19.31 -1.11
CA ALA A 251 10.26 19.67 -1.96
C ALA A 251 10.85 18.49 -2.75
N MET A 252 10.65 17.24 -2.28
CA MET A 252 11.03 16.03 -3.01
C MET A 252 9.95 15.53 -3.98
N HIS A 253 8.81 16.23 -4.09
CA HIS A 253 7.65 15.80 -4.88
C HIS A 253 7.12 14.41 -4.48
N ILE A 254 7.11 14.12 -3.18
CA ILE A 254 6.64 12.85 -2.63
C ILE A 254 5.20 13.01 -2.13
N HIS A 255 4.27 12.29 -2.74
CA HIS A 255 2.85 12.31 -2.40
C HIS A 255 2.47 11.32 -1.28
N GLU A 256 3.36 11.09 -0.33
CA GLU A 256 3.09 10.29 0.87
C GLU A 256 2.84 11.23 2.04
N ASP A 257 1.85 10.92 2.86
CA ASP A 257 1.65 11.59 4.14
C ASP A 257 2.90 11.43 5.04
N ARG A 258 3.13 12.42 5.93
CA ARG A 258 4.34 12.47 6.76
C ARG A 258 4.50 11.23 7.63
N ASP A 259 3.42 10.81 8.31
CA ASP A 259 3.46 9.66 9.20
C ASP A 259 3.63 8.37 8.39
N LEU A 260 2.90 8.21 7.28
CA LEU A 260 3.04 7.07 6.37
C LEU A 260 4.49 6.92 5.86
N ARG A 261 5.09 8.02 5.42
CA ARG A 261 6.48 8.06 4.95
C ARG A 261 7.47 7.73 6.06
N PHE A 262 7.26 8.30 7.25
CA PHE A 262 8.11 8.03 8.41
C PHE A 262 8.13 6.54 8.75
N GLU A 263 6.96 5.90 8.85
CA GLU A 263 6.84 4.46 9.09
C GLU A 263 7.56 3.63 8.02
N ARG A 264 7.40 3.97 6.74
CA ARG A 264 8.07 3.26 5.63
C ARG A 264 9.59 3.41 5.68
N ARG A 265 10.12 4.59 5.99
CA ARG A 265 11.56 4.83 6.15
C ARG A 265 12.14 4.05 7.33
N VAL A 266 11.44 4.05 8.46
CA VAL A 266 11.82 3.27 9.64
C VAL A 266 11.83 1.77 9.32
N CYS A 267 10.76 1.27 8.70
CA CYS A 267 10.69 -0.12 8.28
C CYS A 267 11.82 -0.50 7.32
N ASP A 268 12.08 0.31 6.30
CA ASP A 268 13.10 0.02 5.29
C ASP A 268 14.52 -0.04 5.90
N ALA A 269 14.86 0.94 6.74
CA ALA A 269 16.14 0.97 7.45
C ALA A 269 16.28 -0.19 8.44
N TRP A 270 15.20 -0.53 9.15
CA TRP A 270 15.17 -1.70 10.02
C TRP A 270 15.40 -2.98 9.24
N CYS A 271 14.74 -3.15 8.09
CA CYS A 271 14.91 -4.30 7.20
C CYS A 271 16.35 -4.42 6.71
N GLN A 272 16.98 -3.30 6.32
CA GLN A 272 18.39 -3.28 5.94
C GLN A 272 19.30 -3.80 7.06
N ARG A 273 19.09 -3.32 8.30
CA ARG A 273 19.84 -3.79 9.48
C ARG A 273 19.63 -5.28 9.74
N GLN A 274 18.42 -5.80 9.59
CA GLN A 274 18.16 -7.23 9.78
C GLN A 274 18.77 -8.11 8.69
N ILE A 275 18.77 -7.66 7.43
CA ILE A 275 19.45 -8.38 6.34
C ILE A 275 20.95 -8.47 6.65
N GLN A 276 21.59 -7.36 7.02
CA GLN A 276 23.01 -7.33 7.38
C GLN A 276 23.32 -8.22 8.59
N LYS A 277 22.46 -8.20 9.61
CA LYS A 277 22.58 -9.07 10.78
C LYS A 277 22.48 -10.54 10.39
N ALA A 278 21.49 -10.89 9.57
CA ALA A 278 21.30 -12.26 9.11
C ALA A 278 22.49 -12.77 8.27
N GLU A 279 23.05 -11.92 7.42
CA GLU A 279 24.27 -12.22 6.64
C GLU A 279 25.49 -12.43 7.54
N LYS A 280 25.72 -11.52 8.50
CA LYS A 280 26.83 -11.62 9.47
C LYS A 280 26.74 -12.89 10.31
N GLU A 281 25.55 -13.22 10.78
CA GLU A 281 25.27 -14.40 11.62
C GLU A 281 25.08 -15.68 10.79
N LYS A 282 25.14 -15.60 9.46
CA LYS A 282 24.85 -16.70 8.52
C LYS A 282 23.51 -17.41 8.81
N ARG A 283 22.53 -16.67 9.33
CA ARG A 283 21.20 -17.19 9.65
C ARG A 283 20.19 -16.87 8.55
N LYS A 284 19.10 -17.62 8.53
CA LYS A 284 17.93 -17.31 7.68
C LYS A 284 17.16 -16.11 8.21
N VAL A 285 16.41 -15.47 7.32
CA VAL A 285 15.36 -14.52 7.71
C VAL A 285 14.18 -15.31 8.27
N THR A 286 13.77 -14.98 9.49
CA THR A 286 12.77 -15.73 10.25
C THR A 286 11.35 -15.18 10.04
N HIS A 287 10.35 -15.94 10.45
CA HIS A 287 8.95 -15.47 10.46
C HIS A 287 8.78 -14.22 11.34
N LYS A 288 9.47 -14.17 12.48
CA LYS A 288 9.47 -13.01 13.40
C LYS A 288 10.09 -11.76 12.79
N ASP A 289 11.14 -11.92 11.98
CA ASP A 289 11.75 -10.77 11.26
C ASP A 289 10.72 -10.11 10.32
N VAL A 290 9.93 -10.91 9.61
CA VAL A 290 8.90 -10.39 8.71
C VAL A 290 7.71 -9.81 9.46
N GLU A 291 7.27 -10.45 10.54
CA GLU A 291 6.20 -9.92 11.39
C GLU A 291 6.57 -8.56 11.98
N GLU A 292 7.81 -8.41 12.45
CA GLU A 292 8.32 -7.14 12.97
C GLU A 292 8.39 -6.08 11.86
N ALA A 293 8.88 -6.43 10.66
CA ALA A 293 8.87 -5.51 9.51
C ALA A 293 7.45 -5.06 9.15
N LEU A 294 6.49 -5.98 9.06
CA LEU A 294 5.08 -5.66 8.78
C LEU A 294 4.48 -4.76 9.86
N SER A 295 4.86 -4.96 11.12
CA SER A 295 4.40 -4.10 12.21
C SER A 295 4.95 -2.67 12.15
N LEU A 296 6.08 -2.45 11.46
CA LEU A 296 6.67 -1.13 11.22
C LEU A 296 6.19 -0.50 9.91
N TRP A 297 5.82 -1.30 8.91
CA TRP A 297 5.51 -0.84 7.57
C TRP A 297 4.32 0.13 7.51
N GLY A 298 4.50 1.30 6.89
CA GLY A 298 3.40 2.21 6.61
C GLY A 298 2.46 1.70 5.51
N PHE A 299 1.31 1.14 5.90
CA PHE A 299 0.28 0.68 4.98
C PHE A 299 -0.56 1.84 4.45
N GLY A 300 -0.62 2.00 3.13
CA GLY A 300 -1.50 2.98 2.50
C GLY A 300 -2.99 2.63 2.63
N GLN A 301 -3.84 3.64 2.72
CA GLN A 301 -5.29 3.49 2.61
C GLN A 301 -5.67 3.32 1.14
N ASN A 302 -6.05 2.09 0.74
CA ASN A 302 -6.40 1.79 -0.63
C ASN A 302 -7.92 1.79 -0.85
N ALA A 303 -8.44 2.88 -1.41
CA ALA A 303 -9.85 3.02 -1.77
C ALA A 303 -10.19 2.41 -3.15
N GLY A 304 -9.20 2.01 -3.96
CA GLY A 304 -9.42 1.44 -5.29
C GLY A 304 -9.80 -0.04 -5.29
N ARG A 305 -9.73 -0.71 -4.14
CA ARG A 305 -9.94 -2.15 -3.94
C ARG A 305 -11.40 -2.50 -3.62
N LEU A 306 -12.35 -1.81 -4.25
CA LEU A 306 -13.80 -1.91 -3.94
C LEU A 306 -14.33 -3.36 -3.95
N ASN A 307 -13.80 -4.21 -4.82
CA ASN A 307 -14.21 -5.60 -4.99
C ASN A 307 -13.80 -6.55 -3.84
N VAL A 308 -13.00 -6.07 -2.88
CA VAL A 308 -12.56 -6.88 -1.72
C VAL A 308 -12.95 -6.27 -0.38
N LEU A 309 -13.59 -5.10 -0.37
CA LEU A 309 -14.03 -4.43 0.85
C LEU A 309 -15.29 -5.09 1.41
N GLN A 310 -15.40 -5.12 2.74
CA GLN A 310 -16.66 -5.47 3.39
C GLN A 310 -17.66 -4.30 3.28
N LYS A 311 -18.95 -4.59 3.43
CA LYS A 311 -19.99 -3.57 3.46
C LYS A 311 -19.67 -2.54 4.54
N GLY A 312 -19.68 -1.25 4.18
CA GLY A 312 -19.38 -0.13 5.09
C GLY A 312 -17.90 0.27 5.16
N GLN A 313 -16.97 -0.54 4.65
CA GLN A 313 -15.54 -0.17 4.59
C GLN A 313 -15.24 0.69 3.35
N LYS A 314 -14.38 1.72 3.51
CA LYS A 314 -14.02 2.65 2.41
C LYS A 314 -12.64 2.39 1.81
N TYR A 315 -11.76 1.76 2.57
CA TYR A 315 -10.44 1.40 2.12
C TYR A 315 -9.98 0.12 2.82
N ALA A 316 -9.01 -0.54 2.21
CA ALA A 316 -8.20 -1.57 2.84
C ALA A 316 -6.81 -1.01 3.10
N TYR A 317 -6.24 -1.26 4.28
CA TYR A 317 -4.81 -1.02 4.50
C TYR A 317 -4.03 -2.02 3.66
N SER A 318 -3.54 -1.57 2.50
CA SER A 318 -2.84 -2.42 1.56
C SER A 318 -1.86 -1.65 0.68
N ASP A 319 -0.80 -2.34 0.29
CA ASP A 319 0.21 -1.87 -0.64
C ASP A 319 0.60 -2.98 -1.61
N THR A 320 1.21 -2.58 -2.73
CA THR A 320 1.82 -3.53 -3.66
C THR A 320 3.26 -3.13 -3.92
N LEU A 321 4.19 -4.07 -3.69
CA LEU A 321 5.59 -3.96 -4.07
C LEU A 321 5.84 -4.71 -5.38
N GLY A 322 6.88 -4.34 -6.12
CA GLY A 322 7.27 -4.93 -7.39
C GLY A 322 6.59 -4.31 -8.62
N CYS A 323 6.49 -5.11 -9.69
CA CYS A 323 5.94 -4.71 -10.98
C CYS A 323 4.51 -5.21 -11.17
N ILE A 324 3.62 -4.27 -11.49
CA ILE A 324 2.19 -4.49 -11.68
C ILE A 324 1.68 -3.85 -12.96
N ARG A 325 0.52 -4.33 -13.42
CA ARG A 325 -0.28 -3.66 -14.45
C ARG A 325 -1.15 -2.58 -13.80
N ARG A 326 -0.96 -1.34 -14.23
CA ARG A 326 -1.74 -0.16 -13.83
C ARG A 326 -2.70 0.20 -14.96
N LEU A 327 -3.94 0.52 -14.63
CA LEU A 327 -5.00 0.78 -15.61
C LEU A 327 -4.62 1.86 -16.62
N SER A 328 -4.07 2.99 -16.16
CA SER A 328 -3.74 4.15 -17.01
C SER A 328 -2.25 4.31 -17.36
N ARG A 329 -1.36 3.50 -16.77
CA ARG A 329 0.11 3.67 -16.90
C ARG A 329 0.82 2.44 -17.44
N GLY A 330 0.09 1.44 -17.90
CA GLY A 330 0.66 0.19 -18.40
C GLY A 330 1.37 -0.60 -17.29
N ILE A 331 2.42 -1.33 -17.65
CA ILE A 331 3.16 -2.21 -16.74
C ILE A 331 4.39 -1.50 -16.22
N GLY A 332 4.57 -1.48 -14.89
CA GLY A 332 5.69 -0.79 -14.27
C GLY A 332 5.83 -1.07 -12.78
N VAL A 333 6.97 -0.67 -12.23
CA VAL A 333 7.31 -0.84 -10.81
C VAL A 333 6.59 0.18 -9.94
N THR A 334 6.24 -0.20 -8.72
CA THR A 334 5.66 0.75 -7.75
C THR A 334 6.72 1.69 -7.20
N GLU A 335 6.39 2.98 -7.08
CA GLU A 335 7.29 4.01 -6.52
C GLU A 335 7.72 3.64 -5.10
N VAL A 336 6.80 3.04 -4.34
CA VAL A 336 7.05 2.49 -3.00
C VAL A 336 8.18 1.44 -3.02
N THR A 337 8.24 0.58 -4.03
CA THR A 337 9.33 -0.40 -4.18
C THR A 337 10.67 0.28 -4.46
N LYS A 338 10.66 1.33 -5.27
CA LYS A 338 11.89 2.07 -5.62
C LYS A 338 12.44 2.85 -4.43
N ARG A 339 11.55 3.48 -3.66
CA ARG A 339 11.90 4.29 -2.48
C ARG A 339 12.31 3.46 -1.27
N TYR A 340 11.70 2.29 -1.09
CA TYR A 340 11.88 1.42 0.08
C TYR A 340 12.24 -0.01 -0.35
N PRO A 341 13.41 -0.22 -0.98
CA PRO A 341 13.75 -1.51 -1.58
C PRO A 341 14.10 -2.59 -0.54
N ASN A 342 14.58 -2.22 0.65
CA ASN A 342 15.05 -3.17 1.65
C ASN A 342 13.89 -3.94 2.29
N PHE A 343 12.71 -3.35 2.39
CA PHE A 343 11.52 -4.08 2.81
C PHE A 343 11.17 -5.21 1.83
N GLY A 344 11.14 -4.91 0.52
CA GLY A 344 10.96 -5.92 -0.52
C GLY A 344 12.06 -6.99 -0.52
N ARG A 345 13.32 -6.59 -0.28
CA ARG A 345 14.45 -7.51 -0.14
C ARG A 345 14.27 -8.49 1.02
N LEU A 346 13.85 -8.00 2.19
CA LEU A 346 13.62 -8.84 3.37
C LEU A 346 12.53 -9.88 3.07
N LEU A 347 11.41 -9.46 2.47
CA LEU A 347 10.31 -10.35 2.11
C LEU A 347 10.73 -11.41 1.09
N CYS A 348 11.46 -11.02 0.04
CA CYS A 348 11.97 -11.95 -0.96
C CYS A 348 13.00 -12.93 -0.36
N ARG A 349 13.84 -12.46 0.56
CA ARG A 349 14.79 -13.32 1.27
C ARG A 349 14.08 -14.33 2.16
N TRP A 350 13.11 -13.87 2.96
CA TRP A 350 12.27 -14.74 3.77
C TRP A 350 11.57 -15.79 2.91
N LEU A 351 11.00 -15.39 1.77
CA LEU A 351 10.36 -16.32 0.85
C LEU A 351 11.36 -17.41 0.42
N LYS A 352 12.53 -17.02 -0.08
CA LYS A 352 13.58 -17.97 -0.50
C LYS A 352 13.96 -18.96 0.60
N ASP A 353 14.10 -18.48 1.84
CA ASP A 353 14.51 -19.27 2.99
C ASP A 353 13.41 -20.24 3.49
N ASN A 354 12.15 -19.96 3.16
CA ASN A 354 10.94 -20.62 3.68
C ASN A 354 9.96 -21.09 2.58
N LEU A 355 10.44 -21.29 1.34
CA LEU A 355 9.61 -21.78 0.23
C LEU A 355 9.05 -23.17 0.55
N PRO A 356 7.75 -23.42 0.30
CA PRO A 356 7.19 -24.78 0.34
C PRO A 356 7.97 -25.73 -0.58
N ASN A 357 8.15 -26.98 -0.16
CA ASN A 357 8.93 -27.98 -0.92
C ASN A 357 8.42 -28.16 -2.36
N GLU A 358 7.10 -28.10 -2.56
CA GLU A 358 6.43 -28.22 -3.87
C GLU A 358 6.89 -27.18 -4.91
N VAL A 359 7.38 -26.02 -4.47
CA VAL A 359 7.80 -24.90 -5.34
C VAL A 359 9.23 -24.42 -5.08
N LYS A 360 9.99 -25.15 -4.26
CA LYS A 360 11.36 -24.79 -3.86
C LYS A 360 12.26 -24.68 -5.09
N GLY A 361 12.90 -23.53 -5.25
CA GLY A 361 13.76 -23.21 -6.41
C GLY A 361 13.03 -22.91 -7.72
N LYS A 362 11.71 -23.11 -7.78
CA LYS A 362 10.89 -22.97 -9.00
C LYS A 362 10.02 -21.70 -8.98
N PHE A 363 9.60 -21.26 -7.80
CA PHE A 363 8.69 -20.13 -7.68
C PHE A 363 9.30 -18.83 -8.22
N VAL A 364 8.46 -18.07 -8.93
CA VAL A 364 8.79 -16.75 -9.46
C VAL A 364 7.63 -15.77 -9.22
N CYS A 365 7.94 -14.50 -9.02
CA CYS A 365 6.95 -13.44 -8.85
C CYS A 365 7.46 -12.11 -9.41
N SER A 366 6.53 -11.29 -9.89
CA SER A 366 6.82 -9.91 -10.30
C SER A 366 6.49 -8.91 -9.19
N ALA A 367 5.59 -9.26 -8.27
CA ALA A 367 5.05 -8.35 -7.27
C ALA A 367 4.63 -9.07 -5.97
N ILE A 368 4.42 -8.26 -4.92
CA ILE A 368 4.01 -8.67 -3.59
C ILE A 368 2.85 -7.77 -3.14
N ASN A 369 1.68 -8.35 -2.87
CA ASN A 369 0.60 -7.63 -2.19
C ASN A 369 0.75 -7.76 -0.68
N LEU A 370 0.57 -6.64 0.00
CA LEU A 370 0.66 -6.49 1.45
C LEU A 370 -0.67 -6.00 1.95
N ASN A 371 -1.19 -6.64 2.99
CA ASN A 371 -2.48 -6.32 3.57
C ASN A 371 -2.36 -6.25 5.09
N ALA A 372 -3.04 -5.30 5.72
CA ALA A 372 -3.19 -5.21 7.17
C ALA A 372 -4.68 -5.09 7.52
N ASN A 373 -5.09 -5.80 8.58
CA ASN A 373 -6.36 -5.66 9.29
C ASN A 373 -7.63 -5.61 8.42
N TYR A 374 -7.63 -6.20 7.23
CA TYR A 374 -8.83 -6.33 6.41
C TYR A 374 -9.12 -7.78 6.02
N GLY A 375 -10.38 -8.18 6.18
CA GLY A 375 -10.89 -9.50 5.80
C GLY A 375 -11.55 -9.44 4.44
N ALA A 376 -10.80 -9.76 3.38
CA ALA A 376 -11.29 -9.69 2.00
C ALA A 376 -12.59 -10.49 1.79
N VAL A 377 -13.60 -9.87 1.17
CA VAL A 377 -14.79 -10.61 0.69
C VAL A 377 -14.43 -11.55 -0.46
N LEU A 378 -15.37 -12.39 -0.87
CA LEU A 378 -15.19 -13.34 -1.96
C LEU A 378 -14.83 -12.62 -3.27
N HIS A 379 -13.64 -12.92 -3.80
CA HIS A 379 -13.12 -12.32 -5.03
C HIS A 379 -12.20 -13.26 -5.81
N ARG A 380 -11.72 -12.78 -6.97
CA ARG A 380 -10.72 -13.41 -7.84
C ARG A 380 -9.67 -12.38 -8.23
N ASP A 381 -8.40 -12.77 -8.23
CA ASP A 381 -7.31 -11.91 -8.70
C ASP A 381 -7.14 -12.06 -10.21
N GLY A 382 -8.00 -11.40 -10.98
CA GLY A 382 -8.06 -11.54 -12.44
C GLY A 382 -6.74 -11.23 -13.17
N ASN A 383 -5.89 -10.39 -12.57
CA ASN A 383 -4.62 -9.93 -13.15
C ASN A 383 -3.41 -10.81 -12.81
N ASN A 384 -3.60 -11.93 -12.10
CA ASN A 384 -2.52 -12.85 -11.80
C ASN A 384 -2.25 -13.78 -12.98
N GLU A 385 -0.96 -14.05 -13.20
CA GLU A 385 -0.48 -15.03 -14.15
C GLU A 385 0.10 -16.22 -13.38
N GLY A 386 -0.59 -17.37 -13.44
CA GLY A 386 -0.18 -18.56 -12.69
C GLY A 386 -0.45 -18.44 -11.19
N PRO A 387 0.13 -19.36 -10.39
CA PRO A 387 -0.10 -19.41 -8.96
C PRO A 387 0.58 -18.27 -8.19
N SER A 388 0.11 -18.11 -6.96
CA SER A 388 0.64 -17.18 -5.97
C SER A 388 1.02 -17.93 -4.70
N ILE A 389 1.87 -17.32 -3.87
CA ILE A 389 2.16 -17.78 -2.52
C ILE A 389 1.54 -16.81 -1.52
N ILE A 390 0.81 -17.32 -0.53
CA ILE A 390 0.22 -16.51 0.54
C ILE A 390 0.64 -17.01 1.91
N ARG A 391 0.88 -16.05 2.82
CA ARG A 391 1.20 -16.28 4.23
C ARG A 391 0.57 -15.18 5.09
N ALA A 392 0.03 -15.53 6.25
CA ALA A 392 -0.41 -14.58 7.26
C ALA A 392 0.61 -14.43 8.41
N PHE A 393 0.62 -13.26 9.04
CA PHE A 393 1.51 -12.85 10.14
C PHE A 393 0.74 -12.01 11.16
N GLY A 394 1.30 -11.83 12.35
CA GLY A 394 0.73 -10.99 13.41
C GLY A 394 0.00 -11.80 14.49
N ASN A 395 -0.51 -11.09 15.49
CA ASN A 395 -1.24 -11.67 16.62
C ASN A 395 -2.74 -11.55 16.39
N PHE A 396 -3.36 -12.61 15.89
CA PHE A 396 -4.78 -12.67 15.59
C PHE A 396 -5.38 -14.06 15.83
N LYS A 397 -6.70 -14.11 16.01
CA LYS A 397 -7.50 -15.34 16.07
C LYS A 397 -8.50 -15.36 14.91
N GLY A 398 -8.74 -16.53 14.31
CA GLY A 398 -9.57 -16.67 13.11
C GLY A 398 -8.82 -16.34 11.83
N GLY A 399 -9.50 -15.80 10.81
CA GLY A 399 -8.81 -15.21 9.64
C GLY A 399 -8.25 -16.21 8.63
N ALA A 400 -8.75 -17.44 8.65
CA ALA A 400 -8.38 -18.47 7.70
C ALA A 400 -8.77 -18.08 6.27
N LEU A 401 -8.01 -18.60 5.30
CA LEU A 401 -8.30 -18.41 3.88
C LEU A 401 -9.38 -19.42 3.47
N ARG A 402 -10.54 -18.94 3.02
CA ARG A 402 -11.55 -19.76 2.37
C ARG A 402 -11.30 -19.75 0.86
N TYR A 403 -11.24 -20.92 0.24
CA TYR A 403 -10.82 -21.11 -1.14
C TYR A 403 -11.75 -22.05 -1.89
N TRP A 404 -12.12 -21.72 -3.13
CA TRP A 404 -12.96 -22.55 -4.00
C TRP A 404 -12.12 -23.25 -5.07
N PRO A 405 -11.63 -24.48 -4.83
CA PRO A 405 -10.72 -25.16 -5.76
C PRO A 405 -11.35 -25.44 -7.12
N LYS A 406 -12.67 -25.67 -7.18
CA LYS A 406 -13.35 -25.95 -8.45
C LYS A 406 -13.66 -24.69 -9.28
N ASP A 407 -13.48 -23.49 -8.73
CA ASP A 407 -13.70 -22.22 -9.46
C ASP A 407 -12.53 -21.90 -10.41
N ARG A 408 -12.42 -22.67 -11.50
CA ARG A 408 -11.33 -22.57 -12.47
C ARG A 408 -11.70 -21.61 -13.61
N LYS A 409 -10.68 -20.96 -14.20
CA LYS A 409 -10.87 -20.25 -15.48
C LYS A 409 -11.26 -21.28 -16.56
N PRO A 410 -12.21 -20.95 -17.45
CA PRO A 410 -12.49 -21.75 -18.64
C PRO A 410 -11.21 -21.95 -19.46
N ALA A 411 -11.04 -23.12 -20.07
CA ALA A 411 -9.96 -23.31 -21.03
C ALA A 411 -10.12 -22.33 -22.20
N LYS A 412 -9.01 -21.77 -22.69
CA LYS A 412 -9.03 -20.87 -23.85
C LYS A 412 -9.76 -21.53 -25.02
N GLY A 413 -10.71 -20.81 -25.63
CA GLY A 413 -11.51 -21.31 -26.76
C GLY A 413 -12.68 -22.21 -26.38
N LYS A 414 -12.93 -22.49 -25.09
CA LYS A 414 -14.15 -23.20 -24.65
C LYS A 414 -15.21 -22.19 -24.20
N ALA A 415 -16.46 -22.39 -24.65
CA ALA A 415 -17.63 -21.58 -24.33
C ALA A 415 -18.15 -21.74 -22.88
N ALA A 416 -17.40 -22.39 -21.98
CA ALA A 416 -17.85 -22.61 -20.62
C ALA A 416 -17.92 -21.26 -19.87
N VAL A 417 -19.13 -20.86 -19.47
CA VAL A 417 -19.34 -19.68 -18.66
C VAL A 417 -18.81 -19.95 -17.26
N ARG A 418 -17.88 -19.10 -16.80
CA ARG A 418 -17.40 -19.18 -15.42
C ARG A 418 -18.54 -18.77 -14.47
N PRO A 419 -18.84 -19.54 -13.41
CA PRO A 419 -19.88 -19.18 -12.46
C PRO A 419 -19.70 -17.77 -11.91
N LYS A 420 -20.82 -17.08 -11.64
CA LYS A 420 -20.80 -15.81 -10.91
C LYS A 420 -20.27 -16.07 -9.47
N LEU A 421 -19.68 -15.06 -8.83
CA LEU A 421 -19.09 -15.27 -7.50
C LEU A 421 -20.16 -15.61 -6.46
N GLU A 422 -21.34 -15.01 -6.60
CA GLU A 422 -22.49 -15.12 -5.71
C GLU A 422 -23.11 -16.53 -5.76
N THR A 423 -22.86 -17.30 -6.82
CA THR A 423 -23.36 -18.67 -6.99
C THR A 423 -22.39 -19.73 -6.44
N LEU A 424 -21.24 -19.33 -5.89
CA LEU A 424 -20.29 -20.29 -5.30
C LEU A 424 -20.78 -20.71 -3.90
N HIS A 425 -21.10 -22.00 -3.74
CA HIS A 425 -21.60 -22.50 -2.46
C HIS A 425 -20.47 -22.74 -1.46
N ARG A 426 -20.70 -22.42 -0.19
CA ARG A 426 -19.72 -22.61 0.89
C ARG A 426 -19.28 -24.06 1.07
N LYS A 427 -20.15 -25.03 0.78
CA LYS A 427 -19.84 -26.48 0.84
C LYS A 427 -18.74 -26.91 -0.15
N ASP A 428 -18.54 -26.15 -1.22
CA ASP A 428 -17.52 -26.40 -2.24
C ASP A 428 -16.19 -25.71 -1.91
N SER A 429 -16.10 -25.02 -0.76
CA SER A 429 -14.90 -24.34 -0.31
C SER A 429 -14.05 -25.21 0.62
N LYS A 430 -12.74 -25.00 0.58
CA LYS A 430 -11.77 -25.48 1.56
C LYS A 430 -11.28 -24.31 2.41
N THR A 431 -10.99 -24.55 3.69
CA THR A 431 -10.42 -23.54 4.59
C THR A 431 -8.98 -23.89 4.90
N PHE A 432 -8.09 -22.89 4.87
CA PHE A 432 -6.67 -23.05 5.14
C PHE A 432 -6.19 -22.08 6.23
N ASP A 433 -5.54 -22.62 7.26
CA ASP A 433 -4.78 -21.83 8.24
C ASP A 433 -3.45 -21.38 7.64
N ILE A 434 -3.46 -20.18 7.07
CA ILE A 434 -2.28 -19.55 6.48
C ILE A 434 -1.39 -18.84 7.52
N TYR A 435 -1.73 -18.86 8.81
CA TYR A 435 -0.84 -18.51 9.93
C TYR A 435 0.03 -19.68 10.36
N ARG A 436 -0.34 -20.93 10.08
CA ARG A 436 0.53 -22.11 10.32
C ARG A 436 1.23 -22.62 9.07
N ARG A 437 0.69 -22.34 7.89
CA ARG A 437 1.24 -22.80 6.61
C ARG A 437 1.51 -21.65 5.62
N THR A 438 2.59 -21.76 4.86
CA THR A 438 2.78 -21.01 3.60
C THR A 438 2.07 -21.76 2.49
N LEU A 439 1.06 -21.15 1.87
CA LEU A 439 0.18 -21.80 0.90
C LEU A 439 0.50 -21.37 -0.52
N VAL A 440 0.65 -22.33 -1.43
CA VAL A 440 0.64 -22.10 -2.88
C VAL A 440 -0.80 -22.27 -3.37
N PHE A 441 -1.34 -21.28 -4.08
CA PHE A 441 -2.71 -21.33 -4.58
C PHE A 441 -2.86 -20.59 -5.90
N ASP A 442 -3.88 -20.93 -6.67
CA ASP A 442 -4.29 -20.16 -7.83
C ASP A 442 -5.23 -19.03 -7.37
N GLY A 443 -4.68 -17.84 -7.18
CA GLY A 443 -5.43 -16.64 -6.78
C GLY A 443 -6.44 -16.16 -7.81
N THR A 444 -6.43 -16.73 -9.02
CA THR A 444 -7.47 -16.43 -10.01
C THR A 444 -8.77 -17.17 -9.72
N ARG A 445 -8.79 -18.13 -8.78
CA ARG A 445 -9.99 -18.83 -8.25
C ARG A 445 -10.62 -18.06 -7.09
N GLY A 446 -11.89 -18.32 -6.81
CA GLY A 446 -12.66 -17.67 -5.75
C GLY A 446 -12.02 -17.88 -4.38
N HIS A 447 -11.83 -16.79 -3.64
CA HIS A 447 -11.31 -16.85 -2.28
C HIS A 447 -11.75 -15.66 -1.43
N SER A 448 -11.80 -15.87 -0.12
CA SER A 448 -12.13 -14.86 0.90
C SER A 448 -11.38 -15.12 2.21
N VAL A 449 -11.45 -14.17 3.13
CA VAL A 449 -10.88 -14.30 4.48
C VAL A 449 -12.02 -14.46 5.48
N GLU A 450 -11.96 -15.49 6.32
CA GLU A 450 -12.90 -15.66 7.43
C GLU A 450 -12.76 -14.52 8.46
N PRO A 451 -13.79 -14.23 9.27
CA PRO A 451 -13.69 -13.24 10.34
C PRO A 451 -12.50 -13.50 11.26
N PHE A 452 -11.88 -12.42 11.77
CA PHE A 452 -10.78 -12.50 12.72
C PHE A 452 -10.82 -11.34 13.70
N GLN A 453 -10.07 -11.51 14.79
CA GLN A 453 -9.81 -10.47 15.79
C GLN A 453 -8.31 -10.33 16.01
N GLY A 454 -7.86 -9.11 16.34
CA GLY A 454 -6.45 -8.79 16.55
C GLY A 454 -5.79 -8.16 15.32
N VAL A 455 -4.46 -8.17 15.30
CA VAL A 455 -3.66 -7.54 14.25
C VAL A 455 -3.20 -8.62 13.27
N ARG A 456 -3.73 -8.56 12.05
CA ARG A 456 -3.46 -9.55 11.00
C ARG A 456 -2.83 -8.89 9.79
N TYR A 457 -1.70 -9.45 9.38
CA TYR A 457 -1.08 -9.12 8.10
C TYR A 457 -1.17 -10.31 7.15
N SER A 458 -1.20 -10.04 5.84
CA SER A 458 -0.96 -11.08 4.84
C SER A 458 -0.04 -10.58 3.74
N VAL A 459 0.86 -11.47 3.32
CA VAL A 459 1.80 -11.24 2.22
C VAL A 459 1.46 -12.22 1.11
N VAL A 460 1.23 -11.70 -0.10
CA VAL A 460 0.92 -12.50 -1.29
C VAL A 460 1.95 -12.22 -2.38
N PHE A 461 2.75 -13.22 -2.73
CA PHE A 461 3.70 -13.14 -3.85
C PHE A 461 3.00 -13.61 -5.12
N PHE A 462 3.00 -12.79 -6.16
CA PHE A 462 2.30 -13.09 -7.41
C PHE A 462 3.04 -12.57 -8.63
N THR A 463 2.69 -13.11 -9.80
CA THR A 463 3.13 -12.57 -11.10
C THR A 463 1.96 -11.86 -11.76
N CYS A 464 2.14 -10.61 -12.18
CA CYS A 464 1.11 -9.89 -12.93
C CYS A 464 1.11 -10.31 -14.41
N MET A 465 -0.07 -10.35 -15.02
CA MET A 465 -0.19 -10.57 -16.46
C MET A 465 0.59 -9.51 -17.24
N GLY A 466 1.36 -9.97 -18.23
CA GLY A 466 2.15 -9.11 -19.09
C GLY A 466 3.47 -8.64 -18.48
N TYR A 467 3.93 -9.24 -17.38
CA TYR A 467 5.21 -8.93 -16.71
C TYR A 467 6.39 -8.75 -17.68
N GLY A 468 6.39 -9.46 -18.83
CA GLY A 468 7.41 -9.34 -19.88
C GLY A 468 7.51 -7.96 -20.54
N LYS A 469 6.52 -7.07 -20.33
CA LYS A 469 6.53 -5.67 -20.80
C LYS A 469 7.21 -4.72 -19.81
N CYS A 470 7.64 -5.19 -18.64
CA CYS A 470 8.41 -4.36 -17.70
C CYS A 470 9.74 -3.94 -18.34
N SER A 471 10.18 -2.70 -18.11
CA SER A 471 11.44 -2.20 -18.67
C SER A 471 12.64 -3.03 -18.22
N LYS A 472 13.68 -3.10 -19.06
CA LYS A 472 14.92 -3.82 -18.72
C LYS A 472 15.58 -3.25 -17.46
N THR A 473 15.58 -1.92 -17.31
CA THR A 473 16.12 -1.20 -16.15
C THR A 473 15.38 -1.56 -14.87
N ASP A 474 14.04 -1.51 -14.89
CA ASP A 474 13.23 -1.88 -13.72
C ASP A 474 13.37 -3.37 -13.39
N THR A 475 13.40 -4.23 -14.40
CA THR A 475 13.62 -5.68 -14.23
C THR A 475 14.96 -5.96 -13.56
N ALA A 476 16.03 -5.28 -13.98
CA ALA A 476 17.35 -5.40 -13.37
C ALA A 476 17.34 -4.91 -11.91
N ALA A 477 16.66 -3.80 -11.61
CA ALA A 477 16.51 -3.30 -10.25
C ALA A 477 15.77 -4.28 -9.34
N LEU A 478 14.64 -4.85 -9.79
CA LEU A 478 13.89 -5.84 -9.01
C LEU A 478 14.70 -7.11 -8.74
N LYS A 479 15.44 -7.61 -9.74
CA LYS A 479 16.37 -8.74 -9.56
C LYS A 479 17.45 -8.42 -8.53
N LYS A 480 18.03 -7.21 -8.60
CA LYS A 480 19.01 -6.72 -7.60
C LYS A 480 18.41 -6.65 -6.20
N TRP A 481 17.13 -6.32 -6.09
CA TRP A 481 16.37 -6.33 -4.82
C TRP A 481 15.82 -7.71 -4.44
N GLY A 482 16.25 -8.77 -5.13
CA GLY A 482 15.98 -10.15 -4.72
C GLY A 482 14.65 -10.73 -5.21
N PHE A 483 13.88 -10.02 -6.03
CA PHE A 483 12.67 -10.58 -6.62
C PHE A 483 13.02 -11.79 -7.52
N PRO A 484 12.40 -12.96 -7.31
CA PRO A 484 12.59 -14.12 -8.18
C PRO A 484 11.85 -13.88 -9.51
N TRP A 485 12.45 -13.09 -10.39
CA TRP A 485 11.77 -12.54 -11.56
C TRP A 485 11.32 -13.63 -12.56
N PRO A 486 10.08 -13.57 -13.07
CA PRO A 486 9.53 -14.56 -14.00
C PRO A 486 10.17 -14.52 -15.39
N SER A 487 10.16 -15.68 -16.05
CA SER A 487 10.44 -15.86 -17.49
C SER A 487 9.41 -16.82 -18.10
N PRO A 488 9.17 -16.80 -19.41
CA PRO A 488 8.18 -17.69 -20.03
C PRO A 488 8.39 -19.19 -19.71
N PRO A 489 9.63 -19.74 -19.75
CA PRO A 489 9.86 -21.13 -19.35
C PRO A 489 9.53 -21.41 -17.88
N LYS A 490 9.96 -20.55 -16.95
CA LYS A 490 9.69 -20.71 -15.51
C LYS A 490 8.19 -20.60 -15.21
N MET A 491 7.49 -19.68 -15.88
CA MET A 491 6.03 -19.56 -15.76
C MET A 491 5.30 -20.79 -16.31
N LYS A 492 5.79 -21.39 -17.40
CA LYS A 492 5.22 -22.63 -17.94
C LYS A 492 5.40 -23.78 -16.96
N GLU A 493 6.58 -23.93 -16.35
CA GLU A 493 6.83 -24.94 -15.31
C GLU A 493 5.95 -24.70 -14.07
N LEU A 494 5.92 -23.47 -13.56
CA LEU A 494 5.15 -23.11 -12.37
C LEU A 494 3.64 -23.36 -12.53
N LYS A 495 3.09 -23.15 -13.74
CA LYS A 495 1.67 -23.42 -14.06
C LYS A 495 1.33 -24.92 -14.17
N LYS A 496 2.33 -25.80 -14.35
CA LYS A 496 2.12 -27.27 -14.41
C LYS A 496 2.01 -27.90 -13.03
N LEU A 497 2.50 -27.24 -11.98
CA LEU A 497 2.43 -27.78 -10.62
C LEU A 497 0.96 -27.87 -10.19
N ALA A 498 0.48 -29.09 -9.96
CA ALA A 498 -0.83 -29.33 -9.37
C ALA A 498 -0.83 -28.75 -7.94
N PHE A 499 -1.77 -27.86 -7.64
CA PHE A 499 -1.74 -27.12 -6.39
C PHE A 499 -2.17 -28.00 -5.23
N SER A 500 -1.51 -27.85 -4.09
CA SER A 500 -1.86 -28.50 -2.83
C SER A 500 -3.23 -28.09 -2.26
N GLY A 501 -3.98 -27.22 -2.95
CA GLY A 501 -5.39 -26.94 -2.69
C GLY A 501 -6.38 -27.82 -3.49
N ASP A 502 -5.88 -28.59 -4.46
CA ASP A 502 -6.69 -29.56 -5.24
C ASP A 502 -6.74 -30.95 -4.56
N ALA A 503 -5.84 -31.25 -3.60
CA ALA A 503 -5.89 -32.44 -2.74
C ALA A 503 -6.88 -32.24 -1.59
#